data_AF-A0A420HMM3-F1
#
_entry.id   AF-A0A420HMM3-F1
#
_cell.length_a   1.000
_cell.length_b   1.000
_cell.length_c   1.000
_cell.angle_alpha   90.00
_cell.angle_beta   90.00
_cell.angle_gamma   90.00
#
_symmetry.space_group_name_H-M   'P 1'
#
loop_
_entity.id
_entity.type
_entity.pdbx_description
1 polymer ?
#
loop_
_entity_poly.entity_id
_entity_poly.type
_entity_poly.pdbx_seq_one_letter_code
_entity_poly.pdbx_strand_id
1 'polypeptide(L)'
;MFFQRTIIRRVLPRQDSSHIVPRLCCISGKHPSIRSYHSYDHTPPPGPFTPIQSQILAAAQLHIPTHGFTMTSLSRGANDVGYIDATTNLFSDGSFSLVHYHLYSQRLALKSRLDQVLQDESHTVGFKVKALAWERLKGNTHVIHRWPEALALMALPSNIPVAMNELSSLVDEIWFLSGDVSVDTSWYTKRASLATIYTSTELFMTLDKSSDYNDTKQFLERRFEDTRSLGSAVRAISQWGSFNLNAIVNILRSRGARI
;
A
#
# COMPACT_ATOMS: atom_id res chain seq x y z
N MET A 1 -21.15 64.99 -29.85
CA MET A 1 -21.63 65.24 -31.21
C MET A 1 -20.88 64.29 -32.15
N PHE A 2 -21.62 63.35 -32.74
CA PHE A 2 -21.37 62.52 -33.95
C PHE A 2 -19.97 61.91 -34.22
N PHE A 3 -19.82 60.58 -34.15
CA PHE A 3 -20.08 59.54 -35.19
C PHE A 3 -19.15 59.65 -36.42
N GLN A 4 -18.14 58.78 -36.57
CA GLN A 4 -18.19 57.43 -37.19
C GLN A 4 -18.35 57.47 -38.72
N ARG A 5 -17.37 56.92 -39.46
CA ARG A 5 -17.49 55.72 -40.33
C ARG A 5 -16.56 55.74 -41.55
N THR A 6 -15.74 54.70 -41.60
CA THR A 6 -14.95 54.20 -42.73
C THR A 6 -15.73 53.07 -43.40
N ILE A 7 -15.92 53.08 -44.73
CA ILE A 7 -16.22 51.89 -45.55
C ILE A 7 -15.66 52.07 -46.97
N ILE A 8 -15.09 50.99 -47.54
CA ILE A 8 -15.17 50.46 -48.94
C ILE A 8 -13.81 49.77 -49.26
N ARG A 9 -13.64 48.46 -49.02
CA ARG A 9 -13.85 47.29 -49.92
C ARG A 9 -13.15 47.34 -51.30
N ARG A 10 -12.21 46.40 -51.55
CA ARG A 10 -11.95 45.73 -52.84
C ARG A 10 -11.33 44.34 -52.57
N VAL A 11 -12.07 43.24 -52.77
CA VAL A 11 -12.13 42.37 -53.97
C VAL A 11 -10.98 41.33 -54.00
N LEU A 12 -11.37 40.06 -53.82
CA LEU A 12 -10.59 38.81 -54.00
C LEU A 12 -10.45 38.44 -55.49
N PRO A 13 -9.52 37.54 -55.86
CA PRO A 13 -9.99 36.17 -56.15
C PRO A 13 -9.06 35.01 -55.72
N ARG A 14 -9.70 33.83 -55.71
CA ARG A 14 -9.29 32.44 -55.40
C ARG A 14 -8.01 31.93 -56.07
N GLN A 15 -7.33 30.99 -55.39
CA GLN A 15 -7.03 29.66 -55.96
C GLN A 15 -6.80 28.59 -54.88
N ASP A 16 -7.32 27.39 -55.17
CA ASP A 16 -7.38 26.16 -54.38
C ASP A 16 -6.01 25.55 -54.02
N SER A 17 -5.95 24.90 -52.86
CA SER A 17 -5.37 23.55 -52.72
C SER A 17 -5.75 22.94 -51.37
N SER A 18 -6.66 21.98 -51.43
CA SER A 18 -7.05 21.08 -50.35
C SER A 18 -5.90 20.17 -49.95
N HIS A 19 -5.33 20.38 -48.77
CA HIS A 19 -4.59 19.35 -48.06
C HIS A 19 -5.47 18.77 -46.96
N ILE A 20 -6.06 17.62 -47.28
CA ILE A 20 -6.74 16.73 -46.35
C ILE A 20 -5.67 16.20 -45.39
N VAL A 21 -5.66 16.71 -44.15
CA VAL A 21 -4.89 16.10 -43.06
C VAL A 21 -5.72 14.93 -42.53
N PRO A 22 -5.22 13.69 -42.54
CA PRO A 22 -5.95 12.58 -41.96
C PRO A 22 -6.07 12.78 -40.44
N ARG A 23 -7.31 12.84 -39.95
CA ARG A 23 -7.60 12.65 -38.53
C ARG A 23 -7.17 11.23 -38.15
N LEU A 24 -6.00 11.10 -37.55
CA LEU A 24 -5.67 9.91 -36.77
C LEU A 24 -6.64 9.84 -35.60
N CYS A 25 -7.61 8.94 -35.74
CA CYS A 25 -8.43 8.43 -34.67
C CYS A 25 -7.50 7.69 -33.70
N CYS A 26 -6.99 8.39 -32.68
CA CYS A 26 -6.32 7.74 -31.57
C CYS A 26 -7.38 7.04 -30.73
N ILE A 27 -7.59 5.75 -31.01
CA ILE A 27 -8.25 4.84 -30.09
C ILE A 27 -7.37 4.81 -28.83
N SER A 28 -7.80 5.51 -27.79
CA SER A 28 -7.16 5.51 -26.47
C SER A 28 -7.35 4.14 -25.81
N GLY A 29 -6.57 3.15 -26.24
CA GLY A 29 -6.32 1.97 -25.45
C GLY A 29 -5.55 2.38 -24.20
N LYS A 30 -6.17 2.23 -23.02
CA LYS A 30 -5.46 2.36 -21.73
C LYS A 30 -4.50 1.18 -21.59
N HIS A 31 -3.35 1.24 -22.25
CA HIS A 31 -2.21 0.41 -21.87
C HIS A 31 -1.47 1.12 -20.74
N PRO A 32 -1.24 0.48 -19.58
CA PRO A 32 -0.39 1.05 -18.55
C PRO A 32 1.01 1.22 -19.15
N SER A 33 1.44 2.47 -19.29
CA SER A 33 2.82 2.82 -19.62
C SER A 33 3.71 2.27 -18.51
N ILE A 34 4.38 1.15 -18.78
CA ILE A 34 5.47 0.66 -17.93
C ILE A 34 6.63 1.62 -18.18
N ARG A 35 6.81 2.57 -17.25
CA ARG A 35 7.98 3.46 -17.27
C ARG A 35 9.20 2.61 -16.95
N SER A 36 10.19 2.61 -17.84
CA SER A 36 11.47 1.89 -17.66
C SER A 36 12.44 2.60 -16.69
N TYR A 37 12.08 3.78 -16.20
CA TYR A 37 12.89 4.58 -15.28
C TYR A 37 12.09 4.92 -14.02
N HIS A 38 12.53 4.41 -12.87
CA HIS A 38 12.02 4.78 -11.55
C HIS A 38 12.83 5.99 -11.04
N SER A 39 12.33 7.20 -11.29
CA SER A 39 12.80 8.40 -10.58
C SER A 39 12.13 8.47 -9.21
N TYR A 40 12.84 8.82 -8.14
CA TYR A 40 12.21 9.09 -6.85
C TYR A 40 11.40 10.42 -6.85
N ASP A 41 11.72 11.33 -7.77
CA ASP A 41 11.08 12.65 -7.90
C ASP A 41 9.90 12.65 -8.90
N HIS A 42 9.16 11.55 -9.01
CA HIS A 42 7.93 11.53 -9.80
C HIS A 42 6.73 11.92 -8.95
N THR A 43 5.75 12.59 -9.56
CA THR A 43 4.45 12.79 -8.93
C THR A 43 3.85 11.42 -8.60
N PRO A 44 3.39 11.18 -7.37
CA PRO A 44 2.79 9.92 -7.01
C PRO A 44 1.60 9.63 -7.96
N PRO A 45 1.40 8.37 -8.35
CA PRO A 45 0.26 8.02 -9.19
C PRO A 45 -1.05 8.44 -8.49
N PRO A 46 -2.09 8.80 -9.26
CA PRO A 46 -3.39 9.10 -8.66
C PRO A 46 -3.84 7.91 -7.82
N GLY A 47 -4.31 8.20 -6.59
CA GLY A 47 -4.77 7.17 -5.66
C GLY A 47 -5.94 6.35 -6.22
N PRO A 48 -6.32 5.25 -5.54
CA PRO A 48 -7.36 4.34 -6.03
C PRO A 48 -8.76 4.96 -6.04
N PHE A 49 -8.95 6.10 -5.38
CA PHE A 49 -10.25 6.77 -5.21
C PHE A 49 -10.31 8.09 -5.96
N THR A 50 -11.48 8.38 -6.54
CA THR A 50 -11.79 9.71 -7.06
C THR A 50 -11.94 10.72 -5.92
N PRO A 51 -11.79 12.03 -6.15
CA PRO A 51 -11.94 13.04 -5.10
C PRO A 51 -13.29 12.96 -4.36
N ILE A 52 -14.37 12.65 -5.08
CA ILE A 52 -15.72 12.50 -4.50
C ILE A 52 -15.78 11.25 -3.62
N GLN A 53 -15.25 10.10 -4.09
CA GLN A 53 -15.16 8.89 -3.28
C GLN A 53 -14.34 9.14 -2.01
N SER A 54 -13.18 9.79 -2.11
CA SER A 54 -12.35 10.11 -0.95
C SER A 54 -13.08 11.00 0.06
N GLN A 55 -13.83 12.01 -0.39
CA GLN A 55 -14.58 12.89 0.50
C GLN A 55 -15.66 12.13 1.28
N ILE A 56 -16.42 11.27 0.59
CA ILE A 56 -17.46 10.44 1.21
C ILE A 56 -16.84 9.42 2.18
N LEU A 57 -15.78 8.73 1.77
CA LEU A 57 -15.11 7.71 2.58
C LEU A 57 -14.44 8.34 3.82
N ALA A 58 -13.88 9.55 3.70
CA ALA A 58 -13.34 10.30 4.84
C ALA A 58 -14.42 10.61 5.88
N ALA A 59 -15.60 11.08 5.45
CA ALA A 59 -16.72 11.32 6.35
C ALA A 59 -17.25 10.01 6.96
N ALA A 60 -17.33 8.94 6.16
CA ALA A 60 -17.81 7.63 6.59
C ALA A 60 -16.94 6.99 7.70
N GLN A 61 -15.64 7.30 7.77
CA GLN A 61 -14.74 6.78 8.82
C GLN A 61 -15.23 7.11 10.24
N LEU A 62 -15.88 8.26 10.43
CA LEU A 62 -16.41 8.69 11.73
C LEU A 62 -17.55 7.79 12.24
N HIS A 63 -18.25 7.10 11.33
CA HIS A 63 -19.38 6.22 11.62
C HIS A 63 -18.96 4.76 11.82
N ILE A 64 -17.72 4.39 11.50
CA ILE A 64 -17.25 3.00 11.63
C ILE A 64 -17.30 2.50 13.08
N PRO A 65 -16.90 3.27 14.11
CA PRO A 65 -16.96 2.78 15.48
C PRO A 65 -18.37 2.38 15.94
N THR A 66 -19.41 3.07 15.44
CA THR A 66 -20.81 2.81 15.81
C THR A 66 -21.46 1.76 14.90
N HIS A 67 -21.32 1.91 13.58
CA HIS A 67 -22.04 1.15 12.56
C HIS A 67 -21.21 0.07 11.83
N GLY A 68 -19.90 -0.03 12.11
CA GLY A 68 -19.00 -1.01 11.53
C GLY A 68 -18.62 -0.74 10.08
N PHE A 69 -18.01 -1.72 9.42
CA PHE A 69 -17.66 -1.66 8.01
C PHE A 69 -18.83 -2.08 7.12
N THR A 70 -19.91 -1.30 7.15
CA THR A 70 -21.18 -1.63 6.49
C THR A 70 -21.62 -0.55 5.51
N MET A 71 -22.59 -0.89 4.65
CA MET A 71 -23.19 0.09 3.73
C MET A 71 -23.86 1.26 4.48
N THR A 72 -24.31 1.03 5.73
CA THR A 72 -24.91 2.09 6.55
C THR A 72 -23.90 3.19 6.91
N SER A 73 -22.65 2.84 7.22
CA SER A 73 -21.58 3.81 7.47
C SER A 73 -21.26 4.62 6.21
N LEU A 74 -21.29 3.96 5.05
CA LEU A 74 -21.05 4.60 3.76
C LEU A 74 -22.16 5.59 3.39
N SER A 75 -23.42 5.16 3.57
CA SER A 75 -24.61 6.00 3.38
C SER A 75 -24.57 7.23 4.28
N ARG A 76 -24.27 7.07 5.58
CA ARG A 76 -24.16 8.19 6.52
C ARG A 76 -23.05 9.17 6.12
N GLY A 77 -21.88 8.66 5.74
CA GLY A 77 -20.79 9.51 5.23
C GLY A 77 -21.18 10.29 3.96
N ALA A 78 -21.97 9.70 3.06
CA ALA A 78 -22.48 10.41 1.89
C ALA A 78 -23.43 11.55 2.28
N ASN A 79 -24.36 11.28 3.21
CA ASN A 79 -25.31 12.28 3.71
C ASN A 79 -24.61 13.43 4.44
N ASP A 80 -23.57 13.16 5.24
CA ASP A 80 -22.81 14.18 5.97
C ASP A 80 -22.12 15.18 5.03
N VAL A 81 -21.73 14.73 3.84
CA VAL A 81 -21.10 15.57 2.81
C VAL A 81 -22.16 16.25 1.90
N GLY A 82 -23.44 15.95 2.11
CA GLY A 82 -24.56 16.53 1.35
C GLY A 82 -24.91 15.76 0.07
N TYR A 83 -24.42 14.53 -0.09
CA TYR A 83 -24.82 13.64 -1.19
C TYR A 83 -26.02 12.77 -0.78
N ILE A 84 -26.77 12.31 -1.79
CA ILE A 84 -27.89 11.38 -1.61
C ILE A 84 -27.40 9.95 -1.40
N ASP A 85 -28.23 9.11 -0.78
CA ASP A 85 -27.91 7.70 -0.53
C ASP A 85 -27.59 6.92 -1.82
N ALA A 86 -28.22 7.27 -2.94
CA ALA A 86 -27.97 6.65 -4.24
C ALA A 86 -26.51 6.84 -4.74
N THR A 87 -25.75 7.79 -4.18
CA THR A 87 -24.32 7.99 -4.48
C THR A 87 -23.46 6.82 -4.00
N THR A 88 -23.95 5.97 -3.08
CA THR A 88 -23.25 4.74 -2.66
C THR A 88 -23.02 3.76 -3.82
N ASN A 89 -23.79 3.86 -4.92
CA ASN A 89 -23.55 3.09 -6.15
C ASN A 89 -22.22 3.43 -6.86
N LEU A 90 -21.54 4.50 -6.45
CA LEU A 90 -20.19 4.86 -6.94
C LEU A 90 -19.11 3.88 -6.45
N PHE A 91 -19.42 3.05 -5.44
CA PHE A 91 -18.49 2.09 -4.84
C PHE A 91 -18.83 0.68 -5.34
N SER A 92 -18.13 0.21 -6.38
CA SER A 92 -18.31 -1.14 -6.95
C SER A 92 -18.10 -2.26 -5.93
N ASP A 93 -17.21 -2.03 -4.98
CA ASP A 93 -16.83 -3.01 -3.95
C ASP A 93 -17.65 -2.83 -2.66
N GLY A 94 -18.61 -1.90 -2.67
CA GLY A 94 -19.52 -1.61 -1.58
C GLY A 94 -18.82 -1.28 -0.26
N SER A 95 -19.14 -2.05 0.80
CA SER A 95 -18.57 -1.83 2.13
C SER A 95 -17.06 -2.09 2.19
N PHE A 96 -16.50 -2.89 1.27
CA PHE A 96 -15.05 -3.11 1.22
C PHE A 96 -14.29 -1.82 0.90
N SER A 97 -14.89 -0.87 0.17
CA SER A 97 -14.26 0.43 -0.11
C SER A 97 -13.93 1.21 1.18
N LEU A 98 -14.68 1.01 2.27
CA LEU A 98 -14.36 1.58 3.58
C LEU A 98 -13.07 0.98 4.16
N VAL A 99 -12.93 -0.34 4.07
CA VAL A 99 -11.73 -1.06 4.54
C VAL A 99 -10.53 -0.64 3.70
N HIS A 100 -10.67 -0.65 2.37
CA HIS A 100 -9.60 -0.26 1.46
C HIS A 100 -9.14 1.18 1.72
N TYR A 101 -10.07 2.11 1.89
CA TYR A 101 -9.73 3.49 2.21
C TYR A 101 -9.07 3.65 3.58
N HIS A 102 -9.50 2.90 4.59
CA HIS A 102 -8.82 2.87 5.89
C HIS A 102 -7.38 2.36 5.76
N LEU A 103 -7.15 1.25 5.06
CA LEU A 103 -5.79 0.73 4.82
C LEU A 103 -4.90 1.74 4.10
N TYR A 104 -5.42 2.34 3.03
CA TYR A 104 -4.74 3.32 2.21
C TYR A 104 -4.39 4.59 2.99
N SER A 105 -5.38 5.18 3.68
CA SER A 105 -5.19 6.42 4.47
C SER A 105 -4.23 6.23 5.64
N GLN A 106 -4.34 5.11 6.37
CA GLN A 106 -3.43 4.79 7.47
C GLN A 106 -1.99 4.55 7.00
N ARG A 107 -1.81 3.96 5.82
CA ARG A 107 -0.48 3.79 5.20
C ARG A 107 0.13 5.14 4.82
N LEU A 108 -0.62 6.02 4.14
CA LEU A 108 -0.12 7.35 3.78
C LEU A 108 0.19 8.23 4.99
N ALA A 109 -0.54 8.05 6.09
CA ALA A 109 -0.29 8.77 7.34
C ALA A 109 0.99 8.30 8.07
N LEU A 110 1.65 7.21 7.65
CA LEU A 110 2.85 6.71 8.34
C LEU A 110 4.02 7.69 8.26
N LYS A 111 4.23 8.31 7.09
CA LYS A 111 5.36 9.23 6.90
C LYS A 111 5.31 10.39 7.89
N SER A 112 4.14 11.02 8.06
CA SER A 112 3.99 12.14 9.00
C SER A 112 4.10 11.71 10.47
N ARG A 113 3.70 10.47 10.81
CA ARG A 113 3.90 9.91 12.16
C ARG A 113 5.37 9.61 12.44
N LEU A 114 6.13 9.21 11.41
CA LEU A 114 7.55 8.93 11.54
C LEU A 114 8.33 10.17 11.98
N ASP A 115 8.07 11.31 11.35
CA ASP A 115 8.72 12.58 11.66
C ASP A 115 8.48 13.01 13.13
N GLN A 116 7.37 12.57 13.73
CA GLN A 116 7.06 12.82 15.14
C GLN A 116 7.81 11.86 16.09
N VAL A 117 8.02 10.61 15.67
CA VAL A 117 8.58 9.54 16.49
C VAL A 117 10.12 9.49 16.42
N LEU A 118 10.70 9.80 15.27
CA LEU A 118 12.14 9.76 15.03
C LEU A 118 12.70 11.19 14.95
N GLN A 119 12.70 11.88 16.10
CA GLN A 119 13.39 13.17 16.21
C GLN A 119 14.93 13.00 16.20
N ASP A 120 15.43 11.80 16.50
CA ASP A 120 16.86 11.46 16.45
C ASP A 120 17.18 10.53 15.26
N GLU A 121 18.17 10.89 14.45
CA GLU A 121 18.58 10.10 13.28
C GLU A 121 19.34 8.81 13.62
N SER A 122 19.79 8.65 14.87
CA SER A 122 20.73 7.60 15.30
C SER A 122 20.09 6.22 15.56
N HIS A 123 18.99 5.90 14.90
CA HIS A 123 18.33 4.60 15.07
C HIS A 123 18.66 3.62 13.94
N THR A 124 19.00 2.39 14.32
CA THR A 124 19.21 1.26 13.38
C THR A 124 17.95 1.02 12.53
N VAL A 125 18.11 0.64 11.26
CA VAL A 125 17.01 0.29 10.34
C VAL A 125 15.98 -0.65 10.98
N GLY A 126 16.44 -1.70 11.69
CA GLY A 126 15.54 -2.65 12.37
C GLY A 126 14.69 -2.02 13.48
N PHE A 127 15.19 -0.99 14.17
CA PHE A 127 14.40 -0.23 15.14
C PHE A 127 13.33 0.60 14.42
N LYS A 128 13.70 1.29 13.33
CA LYS A 128 12.77 2.09 12.53
C LYS A 128 11.63 1.25 11.96
N VAL A 129 11.93 0.07 11.40
CA VAL A 129 10.93 -0.88 10.89
C VAL A 129 9.93 -1.27 11.97
N LYS A 130 10.43 -1.59 13.17
CA LYS A 130 9.59 -1.99 14.29
C LYS A 130 8.72 -0.84 14.80
N ALA A 131 9.29 0.36 14.92
CA ALA A 131 8.57 1.56 15.33
C ALA A 131 7.45 1.90 14.32
N LEU A 132 7.75 1.85 13.02
CA LEU A 132 6.77 2.05 11.95
C LEU A 132 5.66 1.00 11.96
N ALA A 133 6.00 -0.28 12.15
CA ALA A 133 5.00 -1.34 12.27
C ALA A 133 4.07 -1.11 13.47
N TRP A 134 4.63 -0.69 14.61
CA TRP A 134 3.84 -0.34 15.80
C TRP A 134 2.93 0.88 15.58
N GLU A 135 3.45 1.95 14.97
CA GLU A 135 2.65 3.14 14.64
C GLU A 135 1.54 2.84 13.62
N ARG A 136 1.77 1.88 12.72
CA ARG A 136 0.72 1.41 11.81
C ARG A 136 -0.39 0.70 12.57
N LEU A 137 -0.04 -0.20 13.50
CA LEU A 137 -1.01 -0.93 14.33
C LEU A 137 -1.82 0.02 15.22
N LYS A 138 -1.16 1.02 15.82
CA LYS A 138 -1.83 2.09 16.56
C LYS A 138 -2.87 2.84 15.73
N GLY A 139 -2.68 2.94 14.41
CA GLY A 139 -3.68 3.51 13.50
C GLY A 139 -5.05 2.81 13.52
N ASN A 140 -5.11 1.56 14.01
CA ASN A 140 -6.34 0.78 14.09
C ASN A 140 -7.04 0.88 15.46
N THR A 141 -6.47 1.53 16.48
CA THR A 141 -7.03 1.54 17.84
C THR A 141 -8.48 2.01 17.91
N HIS A 142 -8.84 3.02 17.12
CA HIS A 142 -10.20 3.58 17.12
C HIS A 142 -11.26 2.66 16.49
N VAL A 143 -10.84 1.71 15.64
CA VAL A 143 -11.74 0.81 14.89
C VAL A 143 -11.53 -0.66 15.24
N ILE A 144 -10.68 -0.95 16.23
CA ILE A 144 -10.21 -2.30 16.55
C ILE A 144 -11.34 -3.26 16.94
N HIS A 145 -12.37 -2.76 17.62
CA HIS A 145 -13.56 -3.54 18.01
C HIS A 145 -14.41 -3.98 16.81
N ARG A 146 -14.29 -3.29 15.67
CA ARG A 146 -14.93 -3.63 14.40
C ARG A 146 -13.94 -4.23 13.39
N TRP A 147 -12.67 -4.33 13.75
CA TRP A 147 -11.63 -4.83 12.85
C TRP A 147 -11.82 -6.29 12.42
N PRO A 148 -12.37 -7.20 13.25
CA PRO A 148 -12.73 -8.55 12.79
C PRO A 148 -13.71 -8.55 11.59
N GLU A 149 -14.62 -7.58 11.51
CA GLU A 149 -15.55 -7.42 10.38
C GLU A 149 -14.77 -7.01 9.11
N ALA A 150 -13.80 -6.10 9.24
CA ALA A 150 -12.91 -5.72 8.13
C ALA A 150 -12.06 -6.89 7.65
N LEU A 151 -11.50 -7.69 8.58
CA LEU A 151 -10.74 -8.90 8.26
C LEU A 151 -11.60 -9.91 7.50
N ALA A 152 -12.87 -10.08 7.88
CA ALA A 152 -13.80 -10.93 7.15
C ALA A 152 -14.05 -10.43 5.72
N LEU A 153 -14.20 -9.11 5.51
CA LEU A 153 -14.33 -8.52 4.17
C LEU A 153 -13.07 -8.69 3.33
N MET A 154 -11.88 -8.57 3.93
CA MET A 154 -10.60 -8.80 3.24
C MET A 154 -10.40 -10.27 2.82
N ALA A 155 -10.96 -11.21 3.59
CA ALA A 155 -10.88 -12.63 3.30
C ALA A 155 -11.79 -13.09 2.14
N LEU A 156 -12.67 -12.23 1.64
CA LEU A 156 -13.51 -12.54 0.48
C LEU A 156 -12.64 -12.67 -0.79
N PRO A 157 -12.80 -13.73 -1.61
CA PRO A 157 -11.95 -13.96 -2.78
C PRO A 157 -11.86 -12.79 -3.76
N SER A 158 -12.95 -12.01 -3.91
CA SER A 158 -12.98 -10.80 -4.75
C SER A 158 -12.06 -9.68 -4.22
N ASN A 159 -11.85 -9.63 -2.91
CA ASN A 159 -11.18 -8.53 -2.22
C ASN A 159 -9.72 -8.86 -1.89
N ILE A 160 -9.36 -10.16 -1.84
CA ILE A 160 -8.00 -10.63 -1.54
C ILE A 160 -6.93 -9.92 -2.40
N PRO A 161 -7.06 -9.78 -3.74
CA PRO A 161 -6.02 -9.15 -4.55
C PRO A 161 -5.74 -7.70 -4.13
N VAL A 162 -6.79 -6.94 -3.80
CA VAL A 162 -6.67 -5.55 -3.36
C VAL A 162 -6.08 -5.48 -1.95
N ALA A 163 -6.55 -6.31 -1.03
CA ALA A 163 -6.02 -6.36 0.33
C ALA A 163 -4.53 -6.76 0.37
N MET A 164 -4.13 -7.74 -0.45
CA MET A 164 -2.73 -8.16 -0.58
C MET A 164 -1.85 -7.06 -1.19
N ASN A 165 -2.37 -6.30 -2.17
CA ASN A 165 -1.64 -5.17 -2.74
C ASN A 165 -1.43 -4.05 -1.71
N GLU A 166 -2.44 -3.72 -0.90
CA GLU A 166 -2.26 -2.75 0.18
C GLU A 166 -1.28 -3.25 1.25
N LEU A 167 -1.28 -4.55 1.57
CA LEU A 167 -0.29 -5.13 2.47
C LEU A 167 1.13 -5.08 1.90
N SER A 168 1.33 -5.43 0.62
CA SER A 168 2.65 -5.32 -0.01
C SER A 168 3.12 -3.87 -0.07
N SER A 169 2.22 -2.96 -0.45
CA SER A 169 2.49 -1.51 -0.47
C SER A 169 2.84 -0.98 0.92
N LEU A 170 2.19 -1.45 1.97
CA LEU A 170 2.50 -1.09 3.36
C LEU A 170 3.89 -1.57 3.76
N VAL A 171 4.21 -2.82 3.46
CA VAL A 171 5.52 -3.41 3.76
C VAL A 171 6.63 -2.66 3.01
N ASP A 172 6.40 -2.35 1.74
CA ASP A 172 7.30 -1.53 0.92
C ASP A 172 7.51 -0.14 1.51
N GLU A 173 6.43 0.53 1.91
CA GLU A 173 6.48 1.85 2.53
C GLU A 173 7.28 1.82 3.83
N ILE A 174 7.08 0.82 4.70
CA ILE A 174 7.82 0.69 5.96
C ILE A 174 9.32 0.51 5.70
N TRP A 175 9.70 -0.35 4.76
CA TRP A 175 11.11 -0.56 4.42
C TRP A 175 11.74 0.68 3.77
N PHE A 176 10.99 1.36 2.91
CA PHE A 176 11.42 2.61 2.28
C PHE A 176 11.66 3.72 3.31
N LEU A 177 10.68 3.96 4.18
CA LEU A 177 10.76 4.95 5.27
C LEU A 177 11.85 4.63 6.30
N SER A 178 12.19 3.34 6.47
CA SER A 178 13.28 2.92 7.36
C SER A 178 14.67 3.17 6.77
N GLY A 179 14.78 3.47 5.46
CA GLY A 179 16.04 3.69 4.77
C GLY A 179 16.81 2.40 4.44
N ASP A 180 16.13 1.27 4.23
CA ASP A 180 16.82 0.04 3.82
C ASP A 180 17.30 0.13 2.36
N VAL A 181 18.61 -0.05 2.15
CA VAL A 181 19.27 0.01 0.82
C VAL A 181 19.57 -1.40 0.28
N SER A 182 18.89 -2.43 0.79
CA SER A 182 19.22 -3.82 0.44
C SER A 182 18.67 -4.23 -0.93
N VAL A 183 19.53 -4.75 -1.81
CA VAL A 183 19.23 -5.01 -3.24
C VAL A 183 19.30 -6.50 -3.67
N ASP A 184 19.47 -7.44 -2.74
CA ASP A 184 19.68 -8.87 -3.05
C ASP A 184 18.46 -9.77 -2.77
N THR A 185 18.62 -11.10 -2.81
CA THR A 185 17.61 -12.12 -2.41
C THR A 185 17.00 -11.88 -1.02
N SER A 186 17.71 -11.15 -0.15
CA SER A 186 17.17 -10.69 1.13
C SER A 186 15.93 -9.80 0.99
N TRP A 187 15.74 -9.13 -0.15
CA TRP A 187 14.60 -8.25 -0.44
C TRP A 187 13.25 -8.96 -0.30
N TYR A 188 13.10 -10.13 -0.91
CA TYR A 188 11.86 -10.91 -0.86
C TYR A 188 11.62 -11.48 0.53
N THR A 189 12.66 -12.01 1.17
CA THR A 189 12.55 -12.59 2.52
C THR A 189 12.22 -11.53 3.57
N LYS A 190 12.81 -10.33 3.48
CA LYS A 190 12.50 -9.20 4.37
C LYS A 190 11.04 -8.74 4.26
N ARG A 191 10.52 -8.70 3.05
CA ARG A 191 9.12 -8.31 2.81
C ARG A 191 8.14 -9.37 3.27
N ALA A 192 8.41 -10.62 2.90
CA ALA A 192 7.59 -11.75 3.36
C ALA A 192 7.57 -11.84 4.89
N SER A 193 8.72 -11.75 5.54
CA SER A 193 8.80 -11.77 7.00
C SER A 193 8.07 -10.59 7.65
N LEU A 194 8.27 -9.36 7.18
CA LEU A 194 7.55 -8.20 7.72
C LEU A 194 6.03 -8.31 7.50
N ALA A 195 5.59 -8.79 6.34
CA ALA A 195 4.17 -9.05 6.06
C ALA A 195 3.58 -10.07 7.05
N THR A 196 4.30 -11.18 7.31
CA THR A 196 3.88 -12.20 8.27
C THR A 196 3.86 -11.68 9.70
N ILE A 197 4.89 -10.94 10.12
CA ILE A 197 4.96 -10.33 11.46
C ILE A 197 3.78 -9.36 11.64
N TYR A 198 3.57 -8.47 10.67
CA TYR A 198 2.51 -7.46 10.72
C TYR A 198 1.12 -8.12 10.80
N THR A 199 0.79 -9.03 9.88
CA THR A 199 -0.55 -9.64 9.82
C THR A 199 -0.84 -10.51 11.03
N SER A 200 0.14 -11.28 11.52
CA SER A 200 -0.04 -12.07 12.75
C SER A 200 -0.23 -11.19 13.99
N THR A 201 0.47 -10.06 14.07
CA THR A 201 0.31 -9.10 15.17
C THR A 201 -1.01 -8.34 15.07
N GLU A 202 -1.43 -7.95 13.87
CA GLU A 202 -2.72 -7.30 13.62
C GLU A 202 -3.88 -8.20 14.04
N LEU A 203 -3.80 -9.50 13.73
CA LEU A 203 -4.80 -10.46 14.20
C LEU A 203 -4.76 -10.60 15.74
N PHE A 204 -3.58 -10.70 16.34
CA PHE A 204 -3.43 -10.79 17.80
C PHE A 204 -4.04 -9.57 18.51
N MET A 205 -3.84 -8.37 17.95
CA MET A 205 -4.37 -7.12 18.49
C MET A 205 -5.89 -7.11 18.60
N THR A 206 -6.61 -7.84 17.76
CA THR A 206 -8.09 -7.93 17.84
C THR A 206 -8.58 -8.69 19.08
N LEU A 207 -7.74 -9.54 19.67
CA LEU A 207 -8.05 -10.36 20.84
C LEU A 207 -7.48 -9.77 22.14
N ASP A 208 -6.56 -8.81 22.02
CA ASP A 208 -5.86 -8.20 23.13
C ASP A 208 -6.78 -7.26 23.93
N LYS A 209 -6.82 -7.47 25.25
CA LYS A 209 -7.59 -6.66 26.22
C LYS A 209 -6.68 -5.96 27.24
N SER A 210 -5.37 -6.03 27.06
CA SER A 210 -4.40 -5.35 27.91
C SER A 210 -4.49 -3.83 27.74
N SER A 211 -4.06 -3.08 28.77
CA SER A 211 -3.98 -1.63 28.72
C SER A 211 -3.04 -1.18 27.60
N ASP A 212 -3.50 -0.27 26.75
CA ASP A 212 -2.74 0.29 25.62
C ASP A 212 -2.10 -0.76 24.69
N TYR A 213 -2.70 -1.95 24.60
CA TYR A 213 -2.21 -3.05 23.76
C TYR A 213 -0.78 -3.48 24.09
N ASN A 214 -0.40 -3.45 25.38
CA ASN A 214 0.94 -3.81 25.82
C ASN A 214 1.31 -5.26 25.46
N ASP A 215 0.35 -6.19 25.51
CA ASP A 215 0.59 -7.58 25.13
C ASP A 215 0.85 -7.69 23.62
N THR A 216 0.14 -6.94 22.79
CA THR A 216 0.39 -6.82 21.34
C THR A 216 1.78 -6.26 21.07
N LYS A 217 2.20 -5.23 21.81
CA LYS A 217 3.54 -4.63 21.66
C LYS A 217 4.64 -5.65 21.99
N GLN A 218 4.49 -6.42 23.06
CA GLN A 218 5.42 -7.49 23.40
C GLN A 218 5.39 -8.64 22.39
N PHE A 219 4.21 -8.99 21.87
CA PHE A 219 4.09 -10.00 20.81
C PHE A 219 4.84 -9.57 19.55
N LEU A 220 4.69 -8.32 19.13
CA LEU A 220 5.42 -7.74 17.99
C LEU A 220 6.94 -7.85 18.20
N GLU A 221 7.43 -7.46 19.38
CA GLU A 221 8.85 -7.54 19.73
C GLU A 221 9.39 -8.97 19.57
N ARG A 222 8.70 -9.96 20.18
CA ARG A 222 9.07 -11.38 20.08
C ARG A 222 9.11 -11.87 18.64
N ARG A 223 8.15 -11.45 17.80
CA ARG A 223 8.11 -11.84 16.37
C ARG A 223 9.29 -11.29 15.55
N PHE A 224 9.75 -10.09 15.87
CA PHE A 224 10.97 -9.54 15.28
C PHE A 224 12.23 -10.28 15.74
N GLU A 225 12.30 -10.68 17.01
CA GLU A 225 13.38 -11.50 17.55
C GLU A 225 13.42 -12.90 16.92
N ASP A 226 12.25 -13.55 16.78
CA ASP A 226 12.06 -14.85 16.12
C ASP A 226 12.59 -14.84 14.68
N THR A 227 12.32 -13.77 13.92
CA THR A 227 12.78 -13.65 12.54
C THR A 227 14.30 -13.52 12.45
N ARG A 228 14.92 -12.82 13.40
CA ARG A 228 16.38 -12.70 13.49
C ARG A 228 17.04 -14.05 13.81
N SER A 229 16.44 -14.82 14.71
CA SER A 229 16.95 -16.14 15.11
C SER A 229 16.79 -17.17 13.98
N LEU A 230 15.66 -17.18 13.28
CA LEU A 230 15.42 -18.02 12.10
C LEU A 230 16.44 -17.71 10.98
N GLY A 231 16.71 -16.44 10.72
CA GLY A 231 17.72 -16.03 9.73
C GLY A 231 19.15 -16.48 10.09
N SER A 232 19.49 -16.58 11.38
CA SER A 232 20.77 -17.18 11.81
C SER A 232 20.78 -18.70 11.73
N ALA A 233 19.67 -19.36 12.06
CA ALA A 233 19.56 -20.82 12.03
C ALA A 233 19.67 -21.37 10.59
N VAL A 234 18.97 -20.75 9.63
CA VAL A 234 19.05 -21.12 8.21
C VAL A 234 20.47 -20.96 7.68
N ARG A 235 21.16 -19.86 8.02
CA ARG A 235 22.56 -19.64 7.64
C ARG A 235 23.50 -20.68 8.24
N ALA A 236 23.31 -21.04 9.51
CA ALA A 236 24.10 -22.07 10.17
C ALA A 236 23.92 -23.44 9.50
N ILE A 237 22.68 -23.81 9.15
CA ILE A 237 22.37 -25.07 8.45
C ILE A 237 22.97 -25.09 7.04
N SER A 238 22.84 -24.00 6.28
CA SER A 238 23.44 -23.91 4.94
C SER A 238 24.96 -24.01 5.00
N GLN A 239 25.58 -23.36 5.98
CA GLN A 239 27.02 -23.39 6.18
C GLN A 239 27.48 -24.81 6.55
N TRP A 240 26.82 -25.45 7.52
CA TRP A 240 27.08 -26.85 7.87
C TRP A 240 26.92 -27.81 6.68
N GLY A 241 25.86 -27.65 5.89
CA GLY A 241 25.62 -28.46 4.70
C GLY A 241 26.71 -28.30 3.65
N SER A 242 27.19 -27.07 3.42
CA SER A 242 28.26 -26.79 2.46
C SER A 242 29.61 -27.39 2.87
N PHE A 243 29.92 -27.41 4.17
CA PHE A 243 31.12 -28.07 4.69
C PHE A 243 31.07 -29.59 4.56
N ASN A 244 29.90 -30.20 4.82
CA ASN A 244 29.75 -31.66 4.69
C ASN A 244 29.69 -32.11 3.23
N LEU A 245 29.15 -31.29 2.32
CA LEU A 245 29.14 -31.59 0.89
C LEU A 245 30.55 -31.80 0.32
N ASN A 246 31.52 -30.94 0.69
CA ASN A 246 32.90 -31.11 0.24
C ASN A 246 33.54 -32.38 0.80
N ALA A 247 33.22 -32.76 2.04
CA ALA A 247 33.68 -34.02 2.63
C ALA A 247 33.06 -35.23 1.92
N ILE A 248 31.75 -35.20 1.63
CA ILE A 248 31.04 -36.24 0.90
C ILE A 248 31.59 -36.39 -0.52
N VAL A 249 31.82 -35.28 -1.22
CA VAL A 249 32.41 -35.27 -2.58
C VAL A 249 33.84 -35.82 -2.57
N ASN A 250 34.67 -35.46 -1.59
CA ASN A 250 36.02 -36.00 -1.46
C ASN A 250 36.03 -37.50 -1.13
N ILE A 251 35.10 -37.98 -0.29
CA ILE A 251 34.94 -39.41 0.02
C ILE A 251 34.47 -40.20 -1.21
N LEU A 252 33.57 -39.62 -2.02
CA LEU A 252 33.12 -40.23 -3.28
C LEU A 252 34.26 -40.28 -4.32
N ARG A 253 35.05 -39.20 -4.43
CA ARG A 253 36.24 -39.16 -5.30
C ARG A 253 37.31 -40.16 -4.85
N SER A 254 37.53 -40.33 -3.54
CA SER A 254 38.53 -41.29 -3.02
C SER A 254 38.13 -42.75 -3.23
N ARG A 255 36.86 -43.05 -3.50
CA ARG A 255 36.36 -44.40 -3.81
C ARG A 255 36.25 -44.69 -5.31
N GLY A 256 36.82 -43.85 -6.16
CA GLY A 256 36.93 -44.10 -7.60
C GLY A 256 35.66 -43.82 -8.40
N ALA A 257 34.67 -43.13 -7.82
CA ALA A 257 33.56 -42.59 -8.60
C ALA A 257 34.10 -41.47 -9.50
N ARG A 258 34.04 -41.67 -10.82
CA ARG A 258 34.30 -40.60 -11.81
C ARG A 258 33.15 -39.60 -11.72
N ILE A 259 33.37 -38.49 -11.03
CA ILE A 259 32.48 -37.33 -10.95
C ILE A 259 33.31 -36.09 -11.29
#